data_AF-A0A1I4DLL7-F1
#
_entry.id   AF-A0A1I4DLL7-F1
#
_cell.length_a   1.000
_cell.length_b   1.000
_cell.length_c   1.000
_cell.angle_alpha   90.00
_cell.angle_beta   90.00
_cell.angle_gamma   90.00
#
_symmetry.space_group_name_H-M   'P 1'
#
loop_
_entity.id
_entity.type
_entity.pdbx_description
1 polymer ?
#
loop_
_entity_poly.entity_id
_entity_poly.type
_entity_poly.pdbx_seq_one_letter_code
_entity_poly.pdbx_strand_id
1 'polypeptide(L)'
;MTSLRDLDPCFECETLLAVGWLGRSSEFPTGAAPDEFVQKLKELCVNPWQPFVTAGLHSCELCQFDAPKFSANIFIPFEGRIFVAPVGIVHYIAAHWYLPPSRFQEAVMHCPSMRSMEYKKAILSNGGRPLITGAA
;
A
#
# COMPACT_ATOMS: atom_id res chain seq x y z
N MET A 1 -2.32 -12.39 11.46
CA MET A 1 -2.70 -12.25 10.03
C MET A 1 -1.52 -12.75 9.21
N THR A 2 -1.71 -13.40 8.06
CA THR A 2 -0.55 -13.87 7.28
C THR A 2 0.19 -12.66 6.72
N SER A 3 1.47 -12.48 7.06
CA SER A 3 2.30 -11.46 6.44
C SER A 3 2.54 -11.80 4.98
N LEU A 4 2.41 -10.84 4.08
CA LEU A 4 2.84 -10.97 2.68
C LEU A 4 4.21 -10.30 2.55
N ARG A 5 5.13 -10.92 1.81
CA ARG A 5 6.42 -10.29 1.56
C ARG A 5 6.22 -9.13 0.60
N ASP A 6 7.06 -8.13 0.73
CA ASP A 6 7.05 -7.03 -0.20
C ASP A 6 7.35 -7.51 -1.61
N LEU A 7 6.59 -6.98 -2.58
CA LEU A 7 6.66 -7.29 -3.99
C LEU A 7 6.16 -8.69 -4.39
N ASP A 8 5.64 -9.48 -3.44
CA ASP A 8 4.92 -10.72 -3.79
C ASP A 8 3.55 -10.39 -4.40
N PRO A 9 3.05 -11.20 -5.35
CA PRO A 9 1.71 -11.04 -5.90
C PRO A 9 0.61 -11.11 -4.81
N CYS A 10 -0.33 -10.17 -4.84
CA CYS A 10 -1.55 -10.25 -4.04
C CYS A 10 -2.59 -11.11 -4.76
N PHE A 11 -3.32 -11.95 -4.00
CA PHE A 11 -4.51 -12.66 -4.49
C PHE A 11 -4.30 -13.45 -5.79
N GLU A 12 -3.10 -14.02 -5.99
CA GLU A 12 -2.73 -14.75 -7.21
C GLU A 12 -2.81 -13.90 -8.50
N CYS A 13 -2.80 -12.57 -8.37
CA CYS A 13 -2.81 -11.62 -9.48
C CYS A 13 -1.42 -10.99 -9.66
N GLU A 14 -0.72 -11.34 -10.74
CA GLU A 14 0.64 -10.82 -11.02
C GLU A 14 0.69 -9.29 -11.21
N THR A 15 -0.45 -8.67 -11.50
CA THR A 15 -0.57 -7.22 -11.63
C THR A 15 -0.55 -6.51 -10.28
N LEU A 16 -0.99 -7.17 -9.21
CA LEU A 16 -1.10 -6.60 -7.86
C LEU A 16 0.08 -7.05 -7.01
N LEU A 17 0.85 -6.11 -6.46
CA LEU A 17 2.02 -6.43 -5.64
C LEU A 17 1.83 -5.95 -4.20
N ALA A 18 2.07 -6.82 -3.23
CA ALA A 18 1.95 -6.51 -1.80
C ALA A 18 3.08 -5.57 -1.36
N VAL A 19 2.78 -4.55 -0.57
CA VAL A 19 3.80 -3.74 0.13
C VAL A 19 3.32 -3.43 1.55
N GLY A 20 4.18 -3.61 2.54
CA GLY A 20 3.90 -3.22 3.92
C GLY A 20 2.89 -4.10 4.64
N TRP A 21 2.75 -5.37 4.24
CA TRP A 21 1.89 -6.36 4.90
C TRP A 21 2.66 -7.10 6.01
N LEU A 22 3.17 -6.33 6.97
CA LEU A 22 4.09 -6.80 8.00
C LEU A 22 3.35 -7.49 9.16
N GLY A 23 3.94 -8.56 9.67
CA GLY A 23 3.51 -9.29 10.86
C GLY A 23 4.68 -9.59 11.78
N ARG A 24 4.42 -10.26 12.91
CA ARG A 24 5.44 -10.51 13.95
C ARG A 24 6.70 -11.23 13.44
N SER A 25 6.57 -12.10 12.45
CA SER A 25 7.66 -12.88 11.85
C SER A 25 8.19 -12.30 10.54
N SER A 26 7.79 -11.09 10.16
CA SER A 26 8.28 -10.46 8.94
C SER A 26 9.71 -9.98 9.11
N GLU A 27 10.56 -10.38 8.16
CA GLU A 27 11.85 -9.74 7.94
C GLU A 27 11.66 -8.63 6.91
N PHE A 28 12.05 -7.41 7.24
CA PHE A 28 11.90 -6.25 6.36
C PHE A 28 13.09 -5.30 6.49
N PRO A 29 13.47 -4.60 5.40
CA PRO A 29 14.50 -3.58 5.48
C PRO A 29 14.09 -2.47 6.46
N THR A 30 15.05 -1.99 7.25
CA THR A 30 14.86 -0.83 8.11
C THR A 30 15.79 0.31 7.72
N GLY A 31 15.33 1.54 7.89
CA GLY A 31 16.10 2.73 7.53
C GLY A 31 15.26 3.99 7.42
N ALA A 32 15.92 5.11 7.16
CA ALA A 32 15.26 6.39 6.92
C ALA A 32 14.66 6.41 5.51
N ALA A 33 13.34 6.56 5.42
CA ALA A 33 12.65 6.84 4.17
C ALA A 33 12.72 8.35 3.86
N PRO A 34 12.81 8.77 2.58
CA PRO A 34 12.86 10.20 2.22
C PRO A 34 11.61 10.96 2.67
N ASP A 35 11.78 12.18 3.19
CA ASP A 35 10.69 12.98 3.75
C ASP A 35 9.59 13.30 2.72
N GLU A 36 9.98 13.66 1.50
CA GLU A 36 9.04 13.95 0.41
C GLU A 36 8.16 12.74 0.06
N PHE A 37 8.76 11.55 0.06
CA PHE A 37 8.03 10.30 -0.14
C PHE A 37 7.05 10.04 1.00
N VAL A 38 7.47 10.19 2.25
CA VAL A 38 6.60 9.99 3.42
C VAL A 38 5.44 10.99 3.41
N GLN A 39 5.71 12.24 3.05
CA GLN A 39 4.71 13.29 2.94
C GLN A 39 3.67 12.97 1.87
N LYS A 40 4.12 12.61 0.65
CA LYS A 40 3.23 12.21 -0.44
C LYS A 40 2.41 10.97 -0.09
N LEU A 41 3.03 9.97 0.55
CA LEU A 41 2.35 8.76 0.99
C LEU A 41 1.23 9.07 1.99
N LYS A 42 1.49 9.95 2.97
CA LYS A 42 0.47 10.40 3.92
C LYS A 42 -0.72 11.04 3.21
N GLU A 43 -0.48 11.92 2.24
CA GLU A 43 -1.55 12.56 1.45
C GLU A 43 -2.43 11.53 0.73
N LEU A 44 -1.82 10.51 0.12
CA LEU A 44 -2.55 9.43 -0.55
C LEU A 44 -3.37 8.57 0.43
N CYS A 45 -2.91 8.44 1.68
CA CYS A 45 -3.60 7.70 2.74
C CYS A 45 -4.77 8.47 3.40
N VAL A 46 -4.90 9.79 3.22
CA VAL A 46 -5.97 10.58 3.89
C VAL A 46 -7.38 10.17 3.43
N ASN A 47 -7.57 9.98 2.12
CA ASN A 47 -8.85 9.60 1.54
C ASN A 47 -8.67 8.52 0.46
N PRO A 48 -8.27 7.29 0.87
CA PRO A 48 -7.88 6.25 -0.05
C PRO A 48 -9.04 5.88 -0.98
N TRP A 49 -8.72 5.60 -2.24
CA TRP A 49 -9.65 4.95 -3.15
C TRP A 49 -9.67 3.45 -2.84
N GLN A 50 -10.85 2.93 -2.48
CA GLN A 50 -11.05 1.51 -2.19
C GLN A 50 -12.02 0.92 -3.22
N PRO A 51 -11.56 0.03 -4.12
CA PRO A 51 -12.41 -0.59 -5.13
C PRO A 51 -13.45 -1.56 -4.54
N PHE A 52 -13.18 -2.09 -3.34
CA PHE A 52 -14.07 -2.98 -2.60
C PHE A 52 -13.93 -2.70 -1.11
N VAL A 53 -15.01 -2.95 -0.36
CA VAL A 53 -14.98 -2.89 1.11
C VAL A 53 -14.45 -4.22 1.61
N THR A 54 -13.26 -4.21 2.20
CA THR A 54 -12.74 -5.38 2.93
C THR A 54 -13.28 -5.37 4.36
N ALA A 55 -13.90 -6.46 4.81
CA ALA A 55 -14.36 -6.61 6.20
C ALA A 55 -13.20 -6.87 7.22
N GLY A 56 -11.94 -6.67 6.81
CA GLY A 56 -10.76 -6.93 7.62
C GLY A 56 -10.25 -5.69 8.36
N LEU A 57 -9.82 -5.89 9.62
CA LEU A 57 -9.05 -4.92 10.40
C LEU A 57 -7.62 -5.43 10.54
N HIS A 58 -6.66 -4.66 10.05
CA HIS A 58 -5.23 -4.91 10.22
C HIS A 58 -4.78 -4.28 11.53
N SER A 59 -4.43 -5.08 12.53
CA SER A 59 -3.79 -4.59 13.75
C SER A 59 -2.27 -4.70 13.60
N CYS A 60 -1.52 -3.68 14.01
CA CYS A 60 -0.06 -3.79 14.05
C CYS A 60 0.37 -4.90 15.01
N GLU A 61 1.11 -5.90 14.53
CA GLU A 61 1.61 -7.00 15.37
C GLU A 61 3.00 -6.74 15.97
N LEU A 62 3.63 -5.62 15.57
CA LEU A 62 4.99 -5.22 15.97
C LEU A 62 5.01 -4.33 17.21
N CYS A 63 3.94 -3.56 17.44
CA CYS A 63 3.78 -2.80 18.68
C CYS A 63 3.60 -3.74 19.87
N GLN A 64 4.31 -3.47 20.96
CA GLN A 64 4.15 -4.21 22.21
C GLN A 64 2.85 -3.83 22.94
N PHE A 65 2.45 -2.55 22.83
CA PHE A 65 1.27 -1.99 23.48
C PHE A 65 0.52 -1.09 22.49
N ASP A 66 -0.78 -0.91 22.71
CA ASP A 66 -1.64 0.02 21.95
C ASP A 66 -1.53 -0.11 20.43
N ALA A 67 -1.54 -1.36 19.95
CA ALA A 67 -1.46 -1.68 18.53
C ALA A 67 -2.54 -0.93 17.73
N PRO A 68 -2.17 0.00 16.84
CA PRO A 68 -3.14 0.68 16.00
C PRO A 68 -3.81 -0.29 15.04
N LYS A 69 -5.07 0.03 14.70
CA LYS A 69 -5.88 -0.75 13.76
C LYS A 69 -6.15 0.07 12.51
N PHE A 70 -6.05 -0.58 11.36
CA PHE A 70 -6.25 0.00 10.04
C PHE A 70 -7.29 -0.82 9.28
N SER A 71 -8.17 -0.16 8.53
CA SER A 71 -9.26 -0.82 7.79
C SER A 71 -9.28 -0.43 6.31
N ALA A 72 -8.21 0.21 5.83
CA ALA A 72 -8.12 0.74 4.49
C ALA A 72 -6.82 0.31 3.80
N ASN A 73 -6.90 0.20 2.47
CA ASN A 73 -5.75 -0.05 1.61
C ASN A 73 -5.62 1.08 0.59
N ILE A 74 -4.40 1.30 0.10
CA ILE A 74 -4.09 2.17 -1.02
C ILE A 74 -3.63 1.31 -2.20
N PHE A 75 -3.98 1.76 -3.40
CA PHE A 75 -3.61 1.12 -4.66
C PHE A 75 -2.78 2.13 -5.47
N ILE A 76 -1.51 1.84 -5.67
CA ILE A 76 -0.54 2.75 -6.28
C ILE A 76 -0.14 2.20 -7.66
N PRO A 77 -0.64 2.77 -8.77
CA PRO A 77 -0.34 2.30 -10.12
C PRO A 77 1.04 2.79 -10.59
N PHE A 78 1.85 1.90 -11.18
CA PHE A 78 3.16 2.25 -11.74
C PHE A 78 3.67 1.15 -12.68
N GLU A 79 4.14 1.54 -13.88
CA GLU A 79 4.82 0.67 -14.87
C GLU A 79 4.19 -0.72 -15.13
N GLY A 80 2.89 -0.76 -15.36
CA GLY A 80 2.16 -2.01 -15.64
C GLY A 80 1.91 -2.88 -14.39
N ARG A 81 2.03 -2.31 -13.19
CA ARG A 81 1.72 -2.95 -11.90
C ARG A 81 0.92 -2.01 -11.01
N ILE A 82 0.28 -2.58 -9.98
CA ILE A 82 -0.42 -1.82 -8.94
C ILE A 82 0.05 -2.35 -7.60
N PHE A 83 0.71 -1.49 -6.82
CA PHE A 83 1.10 -1.83 -5.46
C PHE A 83 -0.09 -1.68 -4.52
N VAL A 84 -0.29 -2.67 -3.66
CA VAL A 84 -1.37 -2.71 -2.67
C VAL A 84 -0.74 -2.68 -1.30
N ALA A 85 -1.05 -1.63 -0.53
CA ALA A 85 -0.52 -1.45 0.82
C ALA A 85 -1.64 -1.11 1.82
N PRO A 86 -1.60 -1.63 3.06
CA PRO A 86 -2.48 -1.12 4.10
C PRO A 86 -2.10 0.32 4.43
N VAL A 87 -3.07 1.18 4.78
CA VAL A 87 -2.76 2.56 5.21
C VAL A 87 -1.86 2.62 6.46
N GLY A 88 -1.78 1.50 7.21
CA GLY A 88 -0.83 1.29 8.29
C GLY A 88 0.64 1.36 7.89
N ILE A 89 0.97 1.34 6.59
CA ILE A 89 2.34 1.52 6.10
C ILE A 89 3.01 2.78 6.64
N VAL A 90 2.27 3.88 6.82
CA VAL A 90 2.78 5.13 7.41
C VAL A 90 3.22 4.90 8.86
N HIS A 91 2.47 4.11 9.61
CA HIS A 91 2.83 3.73 10.98
C HIS A 91 4.04 2.81 10.99
N TYR A 92 4.13 1.84 10.07
CA TYR A 92 5.31 0.97 9.99
C TYR A 92 6.59 1.74 9.70
N ILE A 93 6.55 2.73 8.81
CA ILE A 93 7.70 3.61 8.55
C ILE A 93 8.05 4.40 9.82
N ALA A 94 7.08 5.03 10.46
CA ALA A 94 7.31 5.96 11.56
C ALA A 94 7.70 5.27 12.89
N ALA A 95 7.06 4.15 13.22
CA ALA A 95 7.21 3.47 14.51
C ALA A 95 8.15 2.27 14.47
N HIS A 96 8.31 1.65 13.29
CA HIS A 96 9.09 0.42 13.13
C HIS A 96 10.25 0.57 12.14
N TRP A 97 10.55 1.80 11.70
CA TRP A 97 11.64 2.11 10.78
C TRP A 97 11.59 1.31 9.48
N TYR A 98 10.42 0.79 9.11
CA TYR A 98 10.24 0.05 7.87
C TYR A 98 10.66 0.93 6.69
N LEU A 99 11.59 0.43 5.88
CA LEU A 99 12.04 1.07 4.66
C LEU A 99 11.34 0.39 3.47
N PRO A 100 10.33 1.03 2.85
CA PRO A 100 9.62 0.43 1.73
C PRO A 100 10.54 0.22 0.52
N PRO A 101 10.27 -0.77 -0.34
CA PRO A 101 11.05 -0.99 -1.56
C PRO A 101 11.16 0.29 -2.41
N SER A 102 12.33 0.56 -2.97
CA SER A 102 12.59 1.77 -3.78
C SER A 102 11.58 1.96 -4.91
N ARG A 103 11.19 0.86 -5.57
CA ARG A 103 10.17 0.86 -6.63
C ARG A 103 8.79 1.34 -6.15
N PHE A 104 8.42 0.99 -4.92
CA PHE A 104 7.18 1.50 -4.31
C PHE A 104 7.30 2.99 -3.98
N GLN A 105 8.48 3.43 -3.51
CA GLN A 105 8.72 4.84 -3.25
C GLN A 105 8.57 5.68 -4.53
N GLU A 106 9.17 5.23 -5.63
CA GLU A 106 9.05 5.86 -6.94
C GLU A 106 7.59 5.89 -7.44
N ALA A 107 6.87 4.78 -7.27
CA ALA A 107 5.45 4.68 -7.62
C ALA A 107 4.59 5.70 -6.86
N VAL A 108 4.85 5.90 -5.56
CA VAL A 108 4.15 6.90 -4.75
C VAL A 108 4.41 8.33 -5.24
N MET A 109 5.65 8.64 -5.63
CA MET A 109 6.00 9.96 -6.15
C MET A 109 5.32 10.27 -7.50
N HIS A 110 5.12 9.25 -8.34
CA HIS A 110 4.41 9.38 -9.62
C HIS A 110 2.90 9.24 -9.51
N CYS A 111 2.38 8.81 -8.36
CA CYS A 111 0.96 8.58 -8.17
C CYS A 111 0.19 9.90 -8.21
N PRO A 112 -0.80 10.05 -9.13
CA PRO A 112 -1.68 11.20 -9.13
C PRO A 112 -2.49 11.28 -7.82
N SER A 113 -3.06 12.46 -7.55
CA SER A 113 -3.92 12.66 -6.38
C SER A 113 -5.01 11.60 -6.31
N MET A 114 -5.18 11.01 -5.14
CA MET A 114 -6.11 9.92 -4.91
C MET A 114 -7.52 10.27 -5.41
N ARG A 115 -8.20 9.32 -6.06
CA ARG A 115 -9.56 9.46 -6.66
C ARG A 115 -9.70 10.42 -7.85
N SER A 116 -8.66 11.16 -8.24
CA SER A 116 -8.68 12.02 -9.43
C SER A 116 -8.94 11.23 -10.72
N MET A 117 -9.27 11.95 -11.80
CA MET A 117 -9.47 11.31 -13.11
C MET A 117 -8.14 10.71 -13.63
N GLU A 118 -7.04 11.41 -13.39
CA GLU A 118 -5.67 11.00 -13.71
C GLU A 118 -5.32 9.72 -12.97
N TYR A 119 -5.66 9.63 -11.68
CA TYR A 119 -5.49 8.42 -10.88
C TYR A 119 -6.27 7.23 -11.46
N LYS A 120 -7.55 7.41 -11.79
CA LYS A 120 -8.37 6.33 -12.38
C LYS A 120 -7.84 5.88 -13.75
N LYS A 121 -7.37 6.82 -14.58
CA LYS A 121 -6.70 6.50 -15.84
C LYS A 121 -5.41 5.71 -15.60
N ALA A 122 -4.60 6.11 -14.61
CA ALA A 122 -3.39 5.39 -14.23
C ALA A 122 -3.71 3.96 -13.77
N ILE A 123 -4.74 3.75 -12.95
CA ILE A 123 -5.20 2.41 -12.56
C ILE A 123 -5.53 1.55 -13.79
N LEU A 124 -6.28 2.09 -14.76
CA LEU A 124 -6.61 1.36 -15.99
C LEU A 124 -5.37 1.01 -16.83
N SER A 125 -4.46 1.96 -17.02
CA SER A 125 -3.23 1.77 -17.79
C SER A 125 -2.29 0.75 -17.17
N ASN A 126 -2.42 0.49 -15.86
CA ASN A 126 -1.61 -0.46 -15.11
C ASN A 126 -2.33 -1.79 -14.84
N GLY A 127 -3.36 -2.13 -15.63
CA GLY A 127 -4.05 -3.43 -15.56
C GLY A 127 -5.15 -3.52 -14.50
N GLY A 128 -5.50 -2.41 -13.85
CA GLY A 128 -6.53 -2.35 -12.81
C GLY A 128 -7.97 -2.30 -13.33
N ARG A 129 -8.23 -2.72 -14.57
CA ARG A 129 -9.59 -2.75 -15.13
C ARG A 129 -10.59 -3.53 -14.24
N PRO A 130 -10.25 -4.73 -13.71
CA PRO A 130 -11.14 -5.44 -12.79
C PRO A 130 -11.48 -4.65 -11.52
N LEU A 131 -10.54 -3.85 -11.01
CA LEU A 131 -10.73 -3.02 -9.82
C LEU A 131 -11.75 -1.88 -10.02
N ILE A 132 -11.92 -1.41 -11.26
CA ILE A 132 -12.84 -0.29 -11.55
C ILE A 132 -14.24 -0.77 -11.91
N THR A 133 -14.35 -1.89 -12.64
CA THR A 133 -15.63 -2.38 -13.13
C THR A 133 -16.45 -3.15 -12.08
N GLY A 134 -15.93 -3.33 -10.86
CA GLY A 134 -16.59 -4.08 -9.79
C GLY A 134 -16.76 -5.57 -10.10
N ALA A 135 -15.99 -6.09 -11.06
CA ALA A 135 -15.98 -7.51 -11.40
C ALA A 135 -14.82 -8.16 -10.63
N ALA A 136 -15.13 -8.54 -9.39
CA ALA A 136 -14.47 -9.65 -8.71
C ALA A 136 -15.32 -10.91 -8.92
#